data_AF-A0A8A1UMP9-F1
#
_entry.id   AF-A0A8A1UMP9-F1
#
_cell.length_a   1.000
_cell.length_b   1.000
_cell.length_c   1.000
_cell.angle_alpha   90.00
_cell.angle_beta   90.00
_cell.angle_gamma   90.00
#
_symmetry.space_group_name_H-M   'P 1'
#
loop_
_entity.id
_entity.type
_entity.pdbx_description
1 polymer ?
#
loop_
_entity_poly.entity_id
_entity_poly.type
_entity_poly.pdbx_seq_one_letter_code
_entity_poly.pdbx_strand_id
1 'polypeptide(L)'
;MLPKDECRRVMQRERLRGTSEVGMFPAWLEGQRLRRRVDERGSGWCDWCLNDFPADVVEIDHMRPLETGRTDTDGNVQVLCVGCHQLKTGTEFGM
;
A
#
# COMPACT_ATOMS: atom_id res chain seq x y z
N MET A 1 10.24 -12.56 1.94
CA MET A 1 8.77 -12.73 2.00
C MET A 1 8.43 -13.21 3.40
N LEU A 2 7.74 -12.40 4.21
CA LEU A 2 7.40 -12.82 5.57
C LEU A 2 6.45 -14.01 5.57
N PRO A 3 6.46 -14.83 6.64
CA PRO A 3 5.39 -15.79 6.90
C PRO A 3 4.05 -15.05 7.00
N LYS A 4 3.03 -15.57 6.29
CA LYS A 4 1.68 -14.98 6.19
C LYS A 4 1.03 -14.64 7.55
N ASP A 5 1.44 -15.34 8.61
CA ASP A 5 0.91 -15.21 9.96
C ASP A 5 1.30 -13.88 10.63
N GLU A 6 2.43 -13.30 10.25
CA GLU A 6 2.92 -12.06 10.83
C GLU A 6 2.17 -10.83 10.29
N CYS A 7 1.83 -10.84 8.99
CA CYS A 7 0.97 -9.82 8.37
C CYS A 7 -0.39 -9.74 9.06
N ARG A 8 -1.00 -10.87 9.42
CA ARG A 8 -2.31 -10.89 10.10
C ARG A 8 -2.28 -10.21 11.47
N ARG A 9 -1.16 -10.26 12.20
CA ARG A 9 -1.03 -9.64 13.53
C ARG A 9 -0.97 -8.12 13.45
N VAL A 10 -0.23 -7.57 12.48
CA VAL A 10 -0.15 -6.10 12.27
C VAL A 10 -1.51 -5.52 11.90
N MET A 11 -2.22 -6.21 10.99
CA MET A 11 -3.53 -5.78 10.49
C MET A 11 -4.63 -5.68 11.58
N GLN A 12 -4.50 -6.45 12.67
CA GLN A 12 -5.44 -6.38 13.80
C GLN A 12 -5.27 -5.10 14.64
N ARG A 13 -4.07 -4.50 14.66
CA ARG A 13 -3.77 -3.30 15.46
C ARG A 13 -4.14 -1.99 14.75
N GLU A 14 -4.05 -1.95 13.43
CA GLU A 14 -4.11 -0.69 12.64
C GLU A 14 -5.52 -0.25 12.23
N ARG A 15 -6.57 -1.06 12.48
CA ARG A 15 -7.99 -0.71 12.21
C ARG A 15 -8.49 0.57 12.92
N LEU A 16 -7.70 1.20 13.78
CA LEU A 16 -8.08 2.36 14.61
C LEU A 16 -7.38 3.67 14.20
N ARG A 17 -6.52 3.69 13.17
CA ARG A 17 -5.72 4.86 12.79
C ARG A 17 -5.94 5.21 11.31
N GLY A 18 -6.97 6.02 11.04
CA GLY A 18 -7.23 6.53 9.69
C GLY A 18 -7.17 8.04 9.65
N THR A 19 -6.14 8.60 9.02
CA THR A 19 -6.19 9.92 8.36
C THR A 19 -5.19 9.94 7.21
N SER A 20 -5.64 10.25 5.99
CA SER A 20 -4.75 10.62 4.88
C SER A 20 -5.09 12.03 4.43
N GLU A 21 -4.13 12.95 4.58
CA GLU A 21 -4.18 14.31 4.03
C GLU A 21 -4.04 14.28 2.50
N VAL A 22 -4.92 14.97 1.80
CA VAL A 22 -4.98 14.99 0.33
C VAL A 22 -4.12 16.15 -0.19
N GLY A 23 -2.86 15.87 -0.54
CA GLY A 23 -1.99 16.78 -1.29
C GLY A 23 -1.93 16.38 -2.77
N MET A 24 -2.63 17.11 -3.63
CA MET A 24 -2.72 16.80 -5.07
C MET A 24 -1.47 17.30 -5.84
N PHE A 25 -0.49 16.43 -6.05
CA PHE A 25 0.58 16.62 -7.04
C PHE A 25 0.33 15.73 -8.28
N PRO A 26 0.69 16.17 -9.50
CA PRO A 26 0.50 15.38 -10.73
C PRO A 26 1.26 14.03 -10.74
N ALA A 27 2.22 13.84 -9.84
CA ALA A 27 2.98 12.60 -9.67
C ALA A 27 2.22 11.47 -8.93
N TRP A 28 0.89 11.51 -8.83
CA TRP A 28 0.10 10.54 -8.03
C TRP A 28 -1.17 10.04 -8.78
N LEU A 29 -1.24 10.22 -10.09
CA LEU A 29 -2.41 9.91 -10.90
C LEU A 29 -2.72 8.41 -10.98
N GLU A 30 -1.74 7.56 -11.26
CA GLU A 30 -1.91 6.11 -11.35
C GLU A 30 -2.17 5.49 -9.98
N GLY A 31 -1.49 5.96 -8.93
CA GLY A 31 -1.79 5.58 -7.55
C GLY A 31 -3.26 5.87 -7.17
N GLN A 32 -3.77 7.06 -7.51
CA GLN A 32 -5.18 7.41 -7.30
C GLN A 32 -6.14 6.54 -8.12
N ARG A 33 -5.80 6.23 -9.38
CA ARG A 33 -6.61 5.34 -10.23
C ARG A 33 -6.68 3.94 -9.64
N LEU A 34 -5.56 3.40 -9.16
CA LEU A 34 -5.54 2.11 -8.50
C LEU A 34 -6.31 2.14 -7.18
N ARG A 35 -6.17 3.22 -6.38
CA ARG A 35 -6.94 3.40 -5.15
C ARG A 35 -8.44 3.36 -5.41
N ARG A 36 -8.91 4.09 -6.42
CA ARG A 36 -10.32 4.08 -6.81
C ARG A 36 -10.81 2.69 -7.17
N ARG A 37 -10.03 1.90 -7.93
CA ARG A 37 -10.39 0.51 -8.27
C ARG A 37 -10.52 -0.39 -7.03
N VAL A 38 -9.64 -0.21 -6.05
CA VAL A 38 -9.69 -0.95 -4.78
C VAL A 38 -10.92 -0.55 -3.95
N ASP A 39 -11.21 0.74 -3.86
CA ASP A 39 -12.37 1.25 -3.13
C ASP A 39 -13.69 0.80 -3.79
N GLU A 40 -13.78 0.84 -5.12
CA GLU A 40 -14.94 0.33 -5.90
C GLU A 40 -15.17 -1.18 -5.67
N ARG A 41 -14.09 -1.95 -5.52
CA ARG A 41 -14.14 -3.39 -5.22
C ARG A 41 -14.47 -3.68 -3.75
N GLY A 42 -14.16 -2.75 -2.84
CA GLY A 42 -14.24 -2.94 -1.39
C GLY A 42 -13.14 -3.82 -0.80
N SER A 43 -12.23 -4.35 -1.63
CA SER A 43 -11.07 -5.13 -1.20
C SER A 43 -9.90 -5.02 -2.17
N GLY A 44 -8.69 -5.23 -1.66
CA GLY A 44 -7.44 -5.21 -2.42
C GLY A 44 -6.62 -6.48 -2.19
N TRP A 45 -6.03 -7.00 -3.28
CA TRP A 45 -5.11 -8.12 -3.23
C TRP A 45 -3.70 -7.61 -2.93
N CYS A 46 -3.08 -8.05 -1.83
CA CYS A 46 -1.72 -7.64 -1.48
C CYS A 46 -0.69 -8.30 -2.42
N ASP A 47 0.12 -7.49 -3.10
CA ASP A 47 1.11 -7.95 -4.07
C ASP A 47 2.28 -8.74 -3.44
N TRP A 48 2.47 -8.62 -2.12
CA TRP A 48 3.57 -9.31 -1.40
C TRP A 48 3.14 -10.60 -0.73
N CYS A 49 2.04 -10.60 0.03
CA CYS A 49 1.59 -11.77 0.78
C CYS A 49 0.52 -12.60 0.06
N LEU A 50 0.04 -12.11 -1.09
CA LEU A 50 -0.90 -12.80 -1.99
C LEU A 50 -2.22 -13.17 -1.29
N ASN A 51 -2.75 -12.25 -0.50
CA ASN A 51 -4.01 -12.40 0.22
C ASN A 51 -4.90 -11.17 0.00
N ASP A 52 -6.22 -11.37 0.07
CA ASP A 52 -7.20 -10.31 -0.08
C ASP A 52 -7.52 -9.66 1.27
N PHE A 53 -7.67 -8.33 1.28
CA PHE A 53 -7.96 -7.55 2.47
C PHE A 53 -8.99 -6.46 2.18
N PRO A 54 -9.83 -6.08 3.15
CA PRO A 54 -10.73 -4.94 3.01
C PRO A 54 -10.00 -3.66 2.58
N ALA A 55 -10.66 -2.83 1.77
CA ALA A 55 -10.06 -1.63 1.17
C ALA A 55 -9.55 -0.59 2.20
N ASP A 56 -10.12 -0.57 3.40
CA ASP A 56 -9.73 0.32 4.51
C ASP A 56 -8.42 -0.09 5.19
N VAL A 57 -7.90 -1.28 4.91
CA VAL A 57 -6.66 -1.81 5.51
C VAL A 57 -5.60 -2.16 4.46
N VAL A 58 -5.72 -1.60 3.26
CA VAL A 58 -4.69 -1.66 2.22
C VAL A 58 -4.27 -0.27 1.79
N GLU A 59 -3.01 -0.16 1.40
CA GLU A 59 -2.38 1.06 0.95
C GLU A 59 -1.91 0.88 -0.50
N ILE A 60 -1.99 1.97 -1.27
CA ILE A 60 -1.38 2.03 -2.59
C ILE A 60 0.00 2.62 -2.42
N ASP A 61 1.00 1.86 -2.82
CA ASP A 61 2.39 2.18 -2.58
C ASP A 61 3.19 2.10 -3.87
N HIS A 62 4.28 2.86 -3.95
CA HIS A 62 5.18 2.82 -5.10
C HIS A 62 6.19 1.69 -4.94
N MET A 63 6.27 0.79 -5.92
CA MET A 63 7.27 -0.30 -5.94
C MET A 63 8.70 0.23 -5.79
N ARG A 64 8.98 1.41 -6.36
CA ARG A 64 10.20 2.18 -6.13
C ARG A 64 9.81 3.59 -5.69
N PRO A 65 10.35 4.10 -4.56
CA PRO A 65 9.97 5.40 -4.00
C PRO A 65 10.15 6.56 -5.00
N LEU A 66 9.20 7.50 -5.02
CA LEU A 66 9.25 8.69 -5.89
C LEU A 66 10.48 9.56 -5.58
N GLU A 67 10.89 9.59 -4.31
CA GLU A 67 12.07 10.29 -3.79
C GLU A 67 13.37 9.87 -4.48
N THR A 68 13.38 8.67 -5.09
CA THR A 68 14.52 8.17 -5.89
C THR A 68 14.49 8.62 -7.36
N GLY A 69 13.64 9.61 -7.70
CA GLY A 69 13.47 10.12 -9.06
C GLY A 69 12.64 9.20 -9.95
N ARG A 70 11.70 8.46 -9.35
CA ARG A 70 10.79 7.56 -10.07
C ARG A 70 9.45 8.23 -10.36
N THR A 71 8.72 7.66 -11.30
CA THR A 71 7.43 8.18 -11.75
C THR A 71 6.29 7.29 -11.28
N ASP A 72 5.16 7.92 -11.05
CA ASP A 72 3.90 7.25 -10.80
C ASP A 72 3.32 6.75 -12.13
N THR A 73 3.50 5.46 -12.34
CA THR A 73 3.08 4.73 -13.54
C THR A 73 2.38 3.47 -13.09
N ASP A 74 1.53 2.89 -13.94
CA ASP A 74 0.83 1.63 -13.63
C ASP A 74 1.82 0.52 -13.25
N GLY A 75 3.02 0.50 -13.85
CA GLY A 75 4.10 -0.44 -13.52
C GLY A 75 4.96 -0.08 -12.31
N ASN A 76 4.67 1.01 -11.59
CA ASN A 76 5.36 1.41 -10.37
C ASN A 76 4.42 1.57 -9.17
N VAL A 77 3.13 1.24 -9.29
CA VAL A 77 2.18 1.22 -8.16
C VAL A 77 1.77 -0.21 -7.82
N GLN A 78 1.56 -0.48 -6.54
CA GLN A 78 1.19 -1.79 -6.00
C GLN A 78 0.19 -1.63 -4.85
N VAL A 79 -0.59 -2.68 -4.58
CA VAL A 79 -1.47 -2.78 -3.41
C VAL A 79 -0.75 -3.56 -2.33
N LEU A 80 -0.55 -2.96 -1.16
CA LEU A 80 0.01 -3.64 0.01
C LEU A 80 -0.98 -3.61 1.18
N CYS A 81 -1.07 -4.72 1.92
CA CYS A 81 -1.66 -4.65 3.25
C CYS A 81 -0.74 -3.87 4.19
N VAL A 82 -1.28 -3.25 5.24
CA VAL A 82 -0.49 -2.42 6.18
C VAL A 82 0.74 -3.18 6.73
N GLY A 83 0.59 -4.47 7.02
CA GLY A 83 1.72 -5.31 7.45
C GLY A 83 2.84 -5.41 6.41
N CYS A 84 2.52 -5.60 5.14
CA CYS A 84 3.52 -5.63 4.06
C CYS A 84 4.10 -4.25 3.77
N HIS A 85 3.28 -3.20 3.87
CA HIS A 85 3.72 -1.83 3.66
C HIS A 85 4.75 -1.38 4.69
N GLN A 86 4.50 -1.60 5.99
CA GLN A 86 5.46 -1.29 7.05
C GLN A 86 6.82 -1.99 6.86
N LEU A 87 6.81 -3.24 6.40
CA LEU A 87 8.05 -3.98 6.12
C LEU A 87 8.80 -3.43 4.92
N LYS A 88 8.07 -3.01 3.89
CA LYS A 88 8.67 -2.32 2.75
C LYS A 88 9.35 -1.04 3.22
N THR A 89 8.65 -0.20 3.96
CA THR A 89 9.20 1.04 4.52
C THR A 89 10.44 0.77 5.37
N GLY A 90 10.40 -0.22 6.28
CA GLY A 90 11.57 -0.62 7.07
C GLY A 90 12.75 -1.13 6.21
N THR A 91 12.48 -1.88 5.15
CA THR A 91 13.51 -2.40 4.24
C THR A 91 14.13 -1.30 3.37
N GLU A 92 13.32 -0.35 2.90
CA GLU A 92 13.77 0.71 1.99
C GLU A 92 14.46 1.87 2.70
N PHE A 93 14.03 2.17 3.93
CA PHE A 93 14.50 3.34 4.69
C PHE A 93 15.26 2.98 5.96
N GLY A 94 15.45 1.69 6.27
CA GLY A 94 16.26 1.21 7.39
C GLY A 94 15.71 1.53 8.78
N MET A 95 14.38 1.64 8.90
CA MET A 95 13.67 1.91 10.17
C MET A 95 13.32 0.63 10.92
#